data_AF-A0A497R289-F1
#
_entry.id   AF-A0A497R289-F1
#
_cell.length_a   1.000
_cell.length_b   1.000
_cell.length_c   1.000
_cell.angle_alpha   90.00
_cell.angle_beta   90.00
_cell.angle_gamma   90.00
#
_symmetry.space_group_name_H-M   'P 1'
#
loop_
_entity.id
_entity.type
_entity.pdbx_description
1 polymer ?
#
loop_
_entity_poly.entity_id
_entity_poly.type
_entity_poly.pdbx_seq_one_letter_code
_entity_poly.pdbx_strand_id
1 'polypeptide(L)'
;MPFKIRAITRHYPTEDPKKIRKALTALLEGEVEQESHGEDHFLYVERTDYKALDKLHEMIRKQKILDVARKALRNGRVENSTVFFLNKQAAFTGKINFCDEFG
;
A
#
# COMPACT_ATOMS: atom_id res chain seq x y z
N MET A 1 -2.01 19.80 11.47
CA MET A 1 -1.35 19.53 10.18
C MET A 1 -2.16 18.46 9.46
N PRO A 2 -2.64 18.70 8.24
CA PRO A 2 -3.21 17.62 7.44
C PRO A 2 -2.08 16.64 7.10
N PHE A 3 -2.25 15.37 7.43
CA PHE A 3 -1.39 14.30 6.93
C PHE A 3 -2.15 13.57 5.82
N LYS A 4 -1.39 12.83 5.00
CA LYS A 4 -1.93 12.09 3.87
C LYS A 4 -1.37 10.69 3.88
N ILE A 5 -2.21 9.73 3.54
CA ILE A 5 -1.87 8.33 3.36
C ILE A 5 -2.14 8.00 1.89
N ARG A 6 -1.15 7.43 1.21
CA ARG A 6 -1.28 7.02 -0.19
C ARG A 6 -0.69 5.62 -0.37
N ALA A 7 -1.47 4.70 -0.91
CA ALA A 7 -0.96 3.44 -1.46
C ALA A 7 -1.14 3.48 -2.97
N ILE A 8 -0.05 3.29 -3.71
CA ILE A 8 -0.01 3.39 -5.17
C ILE A 8 0.70 2.16 -5.74
N THR A 9 0.25 1.70 -6.90
CA THR A 9 0.93 0.66 -7.65
C THR A 9 0.78 0.92 -9.14
N ARG A 10 1.81 0.57 -9.90
CA ARG A 10 1.73 0.50 -11.35
C ARG A 10 0.74 -0.59 -11.76
N HIS A 11 -0.01 -0.32 -12.81
CA HIS A 11 -0.93 -1.23 -13.48
C HIS A 11 -0.35 -1.57 -14.86
N TYR A 12 0.10 -2.81 -15.04
CA TYR A 12 0.57 -3.27 -16.34
C TYR A 12 -0.59 -3.74 -17.22
N PRO A 13 -0.49 -3.62 -18.56
CA PRO A 13 -1.56 -4.04 -19.48
C PRO A 13 -2.01 -5.50 -19.33
N THR A 14 -1.10 -6.37 -18.90
CA THR A 14 -1.36 -7.81 -18.68
C THR A 14 -2.05 -8.11 -17.34
N GLU A 15 -2.20 -7.12 -16.47
CA GLU A 15 -2.82 -7.29 -15.16
C GLU A 15 -4.30 -6.99 -15.18
N ASP A 16 -5.06 -7.78 -14.42
CA ASP A 16 -6.48 -7.55 -14.20
C ASP A 16 -6.68 -6.40 -13.19
N PRO A 17 -7.31 -5.28 -13.59
CA PRO A 17 -7.55 -4.13 -12.72
C PRO A 17 -8.34 -4.51 -11.46
N LYS A 18 -9.22 -5.51 -11.53
CA LYS A 18 -10.01 -5.97 -10.37
C LYS A 18 -9.10 -6.59 -9.30
N LYS A 19 -8.05 -7.31 -9.71
CA LYS A 19 -7.08 -7.91 -8.77
C LYS A 19 -6.26 -6.82 -8.08
N ILE A 20 -5.83 -5.81 -8.82
CA ILE A 20 -5.08 -4.69 -8.25
C ILE A 20 -5.94 -3.88 -7.28
N ARG A 21 -7.18 -3.55 -7.66
CA ARG A 21 -8.16 -2.88 -6.79
C ARG A 21 -8.39 -3.66 -5.49
N LYS A 22 -8.52 -4.99 -5.58
CA LYS A 22 -8.63 -5.86 -4.41
C LYS A 22 -7.38 -5.80 -3.53
N ALA A 23 -6.18 -5.80 -4.11
CA ALA A 23 -4.93 -5.71 -3.35
C ALA A 23 -4.81 -4.37 -2.60
N LEU A 24 -5.12 -3.25 -3.26
CA LEU A 24 -5.11 -1.92 -2.63
C LEU A 24 -6.14 -1.81 -1.50
N THR A 25 -7.38 -2.26 -1.73
CA THR A 25 -8.47 -2.20 -0.74
C THR A 25 -8.35 -3.20 0.41
N ALA A 26 -7.49 -4.21 0.26
CA ALA A 26 -7.07 -5.11 1.35
C ALA A 26 -6.12 -4.40 2.32
N LEU A 27 -5.32 -3.45 1.84
CA LEU A 27 -4.34 -2.71 2.65
C LEU A 27 -4.92 -1.43 3.25
N LEU A 28 -5.60 -0.62 2.43
CA LEU A 28 -6.19 0.66 2.84
C LEU A 28 -7.68 0.71 2.55
N GLU A 29 -8.44 1.35 3.42
CA GLU A 29 -9.85 1.65 3.15
C GLU A 29 -9.98 2.92 2.29
N GLY A 30 -10.68 2.81 1.17
CA GLY A 30 -10.97 3.96 0.32
C GLY A 30 -11.39 3.56 -1.09
N GLU A 31 -11.76 4.59 -1.84
CA GLU A 31 -11.98 4.47 -3.28
C GLU A 31 -10.64 4.31 -4.01
N VAL A 32 -10.63 3.46 -5.05
CA VAL A 32 -9.45 3.25 -5.88
C VAL A 32 -9.57 4.12 -7.11
N GLU A 33 -8.67 5.09 -7.21
CA GLU A 33 -8.53 6.02 -8.32
C GLU A 33 -7.44 5.55 -9.29
N GLN A 34 -7.38 6.19 -10.46
CA GLN A 34 -6.42 5.90 -11.52
C GLN A 34 -5.77 7.20 -12.00
N GLU A 35 -4.45 7.18 -12.18
CA GLU A 35 -3.71 8.22 -12.88
C GLU A 35 -2.86 7.63 -14.00
N SER A 36 -2.47 8.46 -14.96
CA SER A 36 -1.63 8.03 -16.08
C SER A 36 -0.62 9.11 -16.43
N HIS A 37 0.62 8.68 -16.64
CA HIS A 37 1.77 9.52 -16.96
C HIS A 37 2.43 8.95 -18.22
N GLY A 38 2.05 9.46 -19.40
CA GLY A 38 2.47 8.86 -20.66
C GLY A 38 1.95 7.43 -20.79
N GLU A 39 2.85 6.46 -20.97
CA GLU A 39 2.53 5.03 -21.07
C GLU A 39 2.36 4.35 -19.70
N ASP A 40 2.66 5.05 -18.61
CA ASP A 40 2.55 4.51 -17.26
C ASP A 40 1.15 4.71 -16.68
N HIS A 41 0.50 3.61 -16.33
CA HIS A 41 -0.78 3.61 -15.64
C HIS A 41 -0.60 3.22 -14.18
N PHE A 42 -1.29 3.93 -13.28
CA PHE A 42 -1.24 3.68 -11.85
C PHE A 42 -2.64 3.60 -11.26
N LEU A 43 -2.78 2.73 -10.26
CA LEU A 43 -3.95 2.69 -9.39
C LEU A 43 -3.52 3.05 -7.98
N TYR A 44 -4.33 3.87 -7.29
CA TYR A 44 -4.01 4.30 -5.93
C TYR A 44 -5.25 4.48 -5.05
N VAL A 45 -5.01 4.46 -3.74
CA VAL A 45 -5.94 4.91 -2.70
C VAL A 45 -5.26 6.04 -1.96
N GLU A 46 -5.95 7.17 -1.80
CA GLU A 46 -5.46 8.34 -1.08
C GLU A 46 -6.46 8.78 -0.02
N ARG A 47 -6.00 9.00 1.21
CA ARG A 47 -6.85 9.37 2.35
C ARG A 47 -6.15 10.37 3.26
N THR A 48 -6.94 11.17 3.98
CA THR A 48 -6.48 12.13 5.00
C THR A 48 -6.94 11.76 6.41
N ASP A 49 -7.56 10.59 6.58
CA ASP A 49 -8.00 10.02 7.86
C ASP A 49 -7.17 8.77 8.18
N TYR A 50 -6.67 8.68 9.42
CA TYR A 50 -5.84 7.57 9.87
C TYR A 50 -6.61 6.24 9.90
N LYS A 51 -7.94 6.28 10.01
CA LYS A 51 -8.79 5.07 9.97
C LYS A 51 -8.59 4.24 8.71
N ALA A 52 -8.13 4.86 7.61
CA ALA A 52 -7.77 4.15 6.40
C ALA A 52 -6.69 3.06 6.61
N LEU A 53 -5.88 3.18 7.67
CA LEU A 53 -4.84 2.22 8.06
C LEU A 53 -5.33 1.09 8.96
N ASP A 54 -6.61 1.05 9.37
CA ASP A 54 -7.11 0.07 10.34
C ASP A 54 -6.89 -1.38 9.85
N LYS A 55 -7.15 -1.65 8.57
CA LYS A 55 -6.87 -2.95 7.94
C LYS A 55 -5.39 -3.34 8.00
N LEU A 56 -4.50 -2.45 7.57
CA LEU A 56 -3.06 -2.66 7.65
C LEU A 56 -2.60 -2.92 9.09
N HIS A 57 -3.11 -2.14 10.03
CA HIS A 57 -2.82 -2.22 11.45
C HIS A 57 -3.27 -3.56 12.07
N GLU A 58 -4.45 -4.06 11.70
CA GLU A 58 -4.92 -5.38 12.08
C GLU A 58 -4.08 -6.51 11.48
N MET A 59 -3.77 -6.42 10.18
CA MET A 59 -3.00 -7.44 9.47
C MET A 59 -1.59 -7.59 10.05
N ILE A 60 -0.93 -6.50 10.43
CA ILE A 60 0.39 -6.53 11.09
C ILE A 60 0.32 -7.34 12.41
N ARG A 61 -0.75 -7.15 13.19
CA ARG A 61 -0.96 -7.87 14.46
C ARG A 61 -1.34 -9.33 14.24
N LYS A 62 -2.28 -9.61 13.35
CA LYS A 62 -2.73 -10.96 13.00
C LYS A 62 -1.57 -11.82 12.50
N GLN A 63 -0.65 -11.23 11.72
CA GLN A 63 0.53 -11.93 11.20
C GLN A 63 1.73 -11.92 12.17
N LYS A 64 1.64 -11.25 13.33
CA LYS A 64 2.72 -11.15 14.33
C LYS A 64 4.03 -10.58 13.78
N ILE A 65 3.95 -9.65 12.83
CA ILE A 65 5.11 -9.04 12.14
C ILE A 65 5.40 -7.60 12.59
N LEU A 66 5.06 -7.26 13.84
CA LEU A 66 5.17 -5.90 14.36
C LEU A 66 6.61 -5.35 14.30
N ASP A 67 7.61 -6.20 14.56
CA ASP A 67 9.01 -5.75 14.55
C ASP A 67 9.53 -5.50 13.14
N VAL A 68 9.08 -6.28 12.15
CA VAL A 68 9.37 -6.06 10.73
C VAL A 68 8.73 -4.74 10.28
N ALA A 69 7.45 -4.52 10.61
CA ALA A 69 6.75 -3.30 10.26
C ALA A 69 7.42 -2.05 10.87
N ARG A 70 7.82 -2.12 12.15
CA ARG A 70 8.57 -1.04 12.82
C ARG A 70 9.90 -0.76 12.14
N LYS A 71 10.64 -1.79 11.74
CA LYS A 71 11.91 -1.64 11.00
C LYS A 71 11.67 -0.96 9.65
N ALA A 72 10.68 -1.42 8.88
CA ALA A 72 10.34 -0.83 7.59
C ALA A 72 9.95 0.65 7.70
N LEU A 73 9.05 1.01 8.63
CA LEU A 73 8.63 2.40 8.85
C LEU A 73 9.79 3.32 9.26
N ARG A 74 10.72 2.83 10.10
CA ARG A 74 11.91 3.60 10.50
C ARG A 74 12.89 3.79 9.33
N ASN A 75 13.14 2.73 8.56
CA ASN A 75 14.08 2.77 7.44
C ASN A 75 13.55 3.64 6.29
N GLY A 76 12.23 3.63 6.06
CA GLY A 76 11.57 4.37 5.00
C GLY A 76 11.31 5.84 5.30
N ARG A 77 11.82 6.39 6.41
CA ARG A 77 11.53 7.75 6.82
C ARG A 77 12.21 8.77 5.89
N VAL A 78 11.42 9.66 5.31
CA VAL A 78 11.88 10.73 4.42
C VAL A 78 11.26 12.04 4.91
N GLU A 79 12.09 12.93 5.45
CA GLU A 79 11.65 14.19 6.06
C GLU A 79 10.51 14.01 7.09
N ASN A 80 9.30 14.43 6.72
CA ASN A 80 8.06 14.37 7.51
C ASN A 80 7.14 13.19 7.11
N SER A 81 7.63 12.26 6.30
CA SER A 81 6.89 11.12 5.75
C SER A 81 7.61 9.80 6.00
N THR A 82 6.94 8.69 5.72
CA THR A 82 7.54 7.36 5.66
C THR A 82 6.98 6.62 4.46
N VAL A 83 7.86 5.98 3.69
CA VAL A 83 7.53 5.21 2.48
C VAL A 83 8.10 3.81 2.63
N PHE A 84 7.27 2.80 2.37
CA PHE A 84 7.67 1.41 2.39
C PHE A 84 6.91 0.66 1.31
N PHE A 85 7.46 -0.48 0.88
CA PHE A 85 6.89 -1.29 -0.19
C PHE A 85 6.32 -2.58 0.36
N LEU A 86 5.20 -2.99 -0.23
CA LEU A 86 4.52 -4.23 0.09
C LEU A 86 4.34 -5.04 -1.19
N ASN A 87 4.59 -6.33 -1.12
CA ASN A 87 4.44 -7.21 -2.26
C ASN A 87 2.98 -7.25 -2.72
N LYS A 88 2.75 -6.88 -3.98
CA LYS A 88 1.42 -6.79 -4.60
C LYS A 88 0.65 -8.12 -4.57
N GLN A 89 1.35 -9.24 -4.78
CA GLN A 89 0.72 -10.57 -4.82
C GLN A 89 0.30 -11.03 -3.41
N ALA A 90 1.12 -10.77 -2.39
CA ALA A 90 0.76 -11.03 -1.00
C ALA A 90 -0.49 -10.21 -0.61
N ALA A 91 -0.52 -8.93 -0.96
CA ALA A 91 -1.66 -8.04 -0.68
C ALA A 91 -2.97 -8.55 -1.32
N PHE A 92 -2.93 -9.04 -2.55
CA PHE A 92 -4.09 -9.66 -3.21
C PHE A 92 -4.67 -10.85 -2.43
N THR A 93 -3.81 -11.63 -1.76
CA THR A 93 -4.22 -12.76 -0.90
C THR A 93 -4.61 -12.36 0.52
N GLY A 94 -4.61 -11.06 0.84
CA GLY A 94 -4.93 -10.57 2.19
C GLY A 94 -3.79 -10.78 3.20
N LYS A 95 -2.54 -10.86 2.74
CA LYS A 95 -1.33 -10.94 3.57
C LYS A 95 -0.46 -9.71 3.39
N ILE A 96 0.45 -9.47 4.33
CA ILE A 96 1.45 -8.39 4.25
C ILE A 96 2.80 -9.04 4.11
N ASN A 97 3.54 -8.65 3.08
CA ASN A 97 4.94 -8.98 2.94
C ASN A 97 5.69 -7.71 2.57
N PHE A 98 6.61 -7.27 3.43
CA PHE A 98 7.46 -6.12 3.18
C PHE A 98 8.53 -6.51 2.15
N CYS A 99 8.74 -5.65 1.16
CA CYS A 99 9.72 -5.84 0.11
C CYS A 99 10.51 -4.55 -0.14
N ASP A 100 11.50 -4.64 -1.03
CA ASP A 100 12.16 -3.47 -1.60
C ASP A 100 11.33 -2.90 -2.75
N GLU A 101 11.73 -1.74 -3.28
CA GLU A 101 11.01 -1.02 -4.36
C GLU A 101 10.69 -1.87 -5.59
N PHE A 102 11.47 -2.93 -5.85
CA PHE A 102 11.33 -3.82 -7.00
C PHE A 102 10.67 -5.17 -6.68
N GLY A 103 10.19 -5.39 -5.45
CA GLY A 103 9.77 -6.71 -4.94
C GLY A 103 8.27 -6.97 -4.77
#